data_AF-A0A6S7J3H7-F1
#
_entry.id   AF-A0A6S7J3H7-F1
#
_cell.length_a   1.000
_cell.length_b   1.000
_cell.length_c   1.000
_cell.angle_alpha   90.00
_cell.angle_beta   90.00
_cell.angle_gamma   90.00
#
_symmetry.space_group_name_H-M   'P 1'
#
loop_
_entity.id
_entity.type
_entity.pdbx_description
1 polymer ?
#
loop_
_entity_poly.entity_id
_entity_poly.type
_entity_poly.pdbx_seq_one_letter_code
_entity_poly.pdbx_strand_id
1 'polypeptide(L)'
;MKEALTSAEAVDYLDFNPEVGGLDVTLLGLKADQLHKNDAHKMVFQQGLIPELENRLKSKCEQVAQYHQTAKSKEKDSKFAFAKATQLPSIIEAEKLCLQEDKKQPRAHRMSKSTQHVQYYQTLVRSLEVSEKLITEYKLEWQKKYDEITSDWLAAKCHAMCLKIRVLQNQMLCDTYTPESVCALKQIRQSLQTKENDTKKELHRVTQSLKAYKSIGMGFDDLVQLYSDITAEIDNKKWALTELRHSDNNDLNDLWK
;
A
#
# COMPACT_ATOMS: atom_id res chain seq x y z
N MET A 1 15.87 -4.79 93.31
CA MET A 1 15.21 -4.95 91.99
C MET A 1 14.75 -6.39 91.76
N LYS A 2 15.65 -7.39 91.87
CA LYS A 2 15.28 -8.81 91.73
C LYS A 2 14.25 -9.29 92.78
N GLU A 3 14.39 -8.88 94.03
CA GLU A 3 13.50 -9.31 95.14
C GLU A 3 12.05 -8.79 95.00
N ALA A 4 11.86 -7.61 94.40
CA ALA A 4 10.53 -7.05 94.16
C ALA A 4 9.86 -7.65 92.91
N LEU A 5 10.65 -8.10 91.94
CA LEU A 5 10.16 -8.83 90.77
C LEU A 5 9.73 -10.24 91.17
N THR A 6 10.52 -10.92 92.01
CA THR A 6 10.17 -12.24 92.55
C THR A 6 8.94 -12.18 93.46
N SER A 7 8.72 -11.09 94.19
CA SER A 7 7.50 -10.95 95.00
C SER A 7 6.27 -10.64 94.16
N ALA A 8 6.40 -9.99 93.00
CA ALA A 8 5.31 -9.80 92.05
C ALA A 8 4.96 -11.10 91.31
N GLU A 9 5.96 -11.85 90.84
CA GLU A 9 5.73 -13.18 90.27
C GLU A 9 5.07 -14.12 91.28
N ALA A 10 5.48 -14.08 92.56
CA ALA A 10 4.85 -14.86 93.62
C ALA A 10 3.37 -14.48 93.88
N VAL A 11 2.94 -13.25 93.53
CA VAL A 11 1.53 -12.83 93.60
C VAL A 11 0.72 -13.40 92.44
N ASP A 12 1.27 -13.43 91.21
CA ASP A 12 0.61 -14.06 90.07
C ASP A 12 0.39 -15.57 90.27
N TYR A 13 1.27 -16.24 91.04
CA TYR A 13 1.10 -17.65 91.40
C TYR A 13 0.08 -17.89 92.54
N LEU A 14 -0.40 -16.85 93.23
CA LEU A 14 -1.41 -16.96 94.29
C LEU A 14 -2.85 -16.94 93.76
N ASP A 15 -3.07 -16.38 92.57
CA ASP A 15 -4.36 -16.38 91.86
C ASP A 15 -4.53 -17.64 90.99
N PHE A 16 -4.57 -18.80 91.63
CA PHE A 16 -4.90 -20.06 90.96
C PHE A 16 -6.41 -20.32 91.09
N ASN A 17 -7.19 -20.00 90.06
CA ASN A 17 -8.64 -20.23 90.05
C ASN A 17 -9.00 -21.42 89.12
N PRO A 18 -9.15 -22.65 89.64
CA PRO A 18 -9.75 -23.74 88.87
C PRO A 18 -11.26 -23.47 88.76
N GLU A 19 -11.75 -23.36 87.53
CA GLU A 19 -13.14 -22.98 87.27
C GLU A 19 -14.15 -23.85 88.04
N VAL A 20 -15.20 -23.17 88.53
CA VAL A 20 -16.41 -23.65 89.21
C VAL A 20 -16.35 -23.62 90.74
N GLY A 21 -16.61 -22.43 91.31
CA GLY A 21 -17.22 -22.33 92.64
C GLY A 21 -16.75 -21.20 93.55
N GLY A 22 -17.03 -19.93 93.20
CA GLY A 22 -17.40 -18.81 94.08
C GLY A 22 -16.73 -18.54 95.44
N LEU A 23 -15.58 -19.14 95.75
CA LEU A 23 -14.83 -18.93 96.98
C LEU A 23 -13.37 -18.65 96.59
N ASP A 24 -12.89 -17.44 96.88
CA ASP A 24 -11.49 -17.02 96.68
C ASP A 24 -10.56 -17.86 97.56
N VAL A 25 -10.15 -19.04 97.09
CA VAL A 25 -9.17 -19.89 97.75
C VAL A 25 -7.79 -19.55 97.20
N THR A 26 -7.01 -18.75 97.92
CA THR A 26 -5.59 -18.55 97.60
C THR A 26 -4.78 -19.75 98.09
N LEU A 27 -3.77 -20.16 97.32
CA LEU A 27 -2.83 -21.22 97.70
C LEU A 27 -2.12 -20.77 99.00
N LEU A 28 -2.48 -21.36 100.14
CA LEU A 28 -2.08 -21.00 101.53
C LEU A 28 -2.93 -19.96 102.31
N GLY A 29 -4.11 -19.54 101.83
CA GLY A 29 -5.02 -18.67 102.63
C GLY A 29 -4.47 -17.28 102.95
N LEU A 30 -3.38 -16.88 102.29
CA LEU A 30 -2.85 -15.52 102.28
C LEU A 30 -3.61 -14.74 101.21
N LYS A 31 -4.46 -13.79 101.62
CA LYS A 31 -5.04 -12.84 100.66
C LYS A 31 -3.94 -11.93 100.13
N ALA A 32 -4.03 -11.58 98.85
CA ALA A 32 -3.09 -10.63 98.22
C ALA A 32 -2.89 -9.37 99.09
N ASP A 33 -3.95 -8.87 99.75
CA ASP A 33 -3.94 -7.74 100.68
C ASP A 33 -2.95 -7.83 101.86
N GLN A 34 -2.58 -9.04 102.31
CA GLN A 34 -1.63 -9.20 103.42
C GLN A 34 -0.16 -9.06 102.98
N LEU A 35 0.14 -9.32 101.70
CA LEU A 35 1.48 -9.16 101.12
C LEU A 35 1.77 -7.70 100.74
N HIS A 36 0.72 -6.89 100.59
CA HIS A 36 0.79 -5.45 100.34
C HIS A 36 1.29 -4.62 101.53
N LYS A 37 1.44 -5.20 102.73
CA LYS A 37 2.03 -4.51 103.90
C LYS A 37 3.49 -4.07 103.68
N ASN A 38 4.12 -4.47 102.56
CA ASN A 38 5.42 -4.00 102.11
C ASN A 38 5.32 -2.83 101.10
N ASP A 39 4.45 -1.86 101.37
CA ASP A 39 4.31 -0.62 100.60
C ASP A 39 5.63 0.17 100.48
N ALA A 40 6.56 -0.01 101.43
CA ALA A 40 7.90 0.55 101.35
C ALA A 40 8.65 0.12 100.08
N HIS A 41 8.49 -1.13 99.64
CA HIS A 41 9.14 -1.63 98.42
C HIS A 41 8.39 -1.26 97.14
N LYS A 42 7.05 -1.12 97.18
CA LYS A 42 6.27 -0.59 96.06
C LYS A 42 6.57 0.88 95.81
N MET A 43 6.69 1.71 96.86
CA MET A 43 7.09 3.11 96.70
C MET A 43 8.52 3.23 96.18
N VAL A 44 9.48 2.42 96.65
CA VAL A 44 10.85 2.45 96.13
C VAL A 44 10.93 1.93 94.68
N PHE A 45 10.12 0.93 94.32
CA PHE A 45 10.01 0.44 92.95
C PHE A 45 9.35 1.46 92.03
N GLN A 46 8.27 2.12 92.46
CA GLN A 46 7.62 3.21 91.73
C GLN A 46 8.52 4.45 91.63
N GLN A 47 9.25 4.80 92.69
CA GLN A 47 10.19 5.94 92.70
C GLN A 47 11.41 5.73 91.81
N GLY A 48 11.81 4.49 91.52
CA GLY A 48 12.93 4.19 90.60
C GLY A 48 12.50 3.86 89.18
N LEU A 49 11.45 3.04 89.03
CA LEU A 49 11.00 2.55 87.73
C LEU A 49 10.24 3.62 86.92
N ILE A 50 9.41 4.45 87.57
CA ILE A 50 8.68 5.52 86.88
C ILE A 50 9.64 6.52 86.24
N PRO A 51 10.67 7.06 86.93
CA PRO A 51 11.61 7.98 86.26
C PRO A 51 12.48 7.29 85.20
N GLU A 52 12.82 6.00 85.35
CA GLU A 52 13.54 5.26 84.30
C GLU A 52 12.68 5.03 83.04
N LEU A 53 11.41 4.63 83.23
CA LEU A 53 10.43 4.51 82.16
C LEU A 53 10.15 5.85 81.49
N GLU A 54 9.99 6.92 82.27
CA GLU A 54 9.81 8.27 81.75
C GLU A 54 11.03 8.74 80.96
N ASN A 55 12.25 8.49 81.45
CA ASN A 55 13.47 8.83 80.72
C ASN A 55 13.58 8.03 79.42
N ARG A 56 13.22 6.74 79.43
CA ARG A 56 13.21 5.91 78.23
C ARG A 56 12.15 6.35 77.23
N LEU A 57 10.98 6.76 77.71
CA LEU A 57 9.89 7.29 76.89
C LEU A 57 10.25 8.67 76.32
N LYS A 58 10.82 9.57 77.13
CA LYS A 58 11.37 10.87 76.71
C LYS A 58 12.42 10.68 75.62
N SER A 59 13.38 9.77 75.81
CA SER A 59 14.41 9.46 74.81
C SER A 59 13.82 8.94 73.49
N LYS A 60 12.78 8.09 73.55
CA LYS A 60 12.07 7.61 72.35
C LYS A 60 11.29 8.71 71.64
N CYS A 61 10.59 9.57 72.38
CA CYS A 61 9.88 10.73 71.82
C CYS A 61 10.85 11.73 71.18
N GLU A 62 12.01 11.96 71.80
CA GLU A 62 13.08 12.79 71.24
C GLU A 62 13.71 12.20 69.97
N GLN A 63 13.92 10.87 69.91
CA GLN A 63 14.40 10.19 68.69
C GLN A 63 13.41 10.37 67.52
N VAL A 64 12.11 10.25 67.79
CA VAL A 64 11.06 10.45 66.77
C VAL A 64 11.01 11.91 66.30
N ALA A 65 11.11 12.86 67.23
CA ALA A 65 11.17 14.28 66.90
C ALA A 65 12.42 14.63 66.08
N GLN A 66 13.58 14.07 66.43
CA GLN A 66 14.82 14.23 65.67
C GLN A 66 14.70 13.69 64.25
N TYR A 67 14.09 12.52 64.05
CA TYR A 67 13.87 11.96 62.71
C TYR A 67 13.02 12.90 61.83
N HIS A 68 11.94 13.46 62.38
CA HIS A 68 11.13 14.45 61.68
C HIS A 68 11.88 15.76 61.39
N GLN A 69 12.68 16.25 62.36
CA GLN A 69 13.49 17.47 62.19
C GLN A 69 14.58 17.30 61.12
N THR A 70 15.23 16.14 61.06
CA THR A 70 16.27 15.86 60.04
C THR A 70 15.76 15.94 58.61
N ALA A 71 14.45 15.75 58.38
CA ALA A 71 13.82 15.90 57.08
C ALA A 71 13.47 17.36 56.71
N LYS A 72 13.40 18.29 57.68
CA LYS A 72 12.90 19.67 57.46
C LYS A 72 13.90 20.79 57.77
N SER A 73 14.91 20.60 58.64
CA SER A 73 15.95 21.62 58.90
C SER A 73 17.21 21.05 59.59
N LYS A 74 18.38 21.61 59.28
CA LYS A 74 19.71 21.19 59.76
C LYS A 74 20.12 21.81 61.11
N GLU A 75 19.23 22.45 61.86
CA GLU A 75 19.58 23.07 63.16
C GLU A 75 19.38 22.12 64.35
N LYS A 76 20.51 21.75 64.97
CA LYS A 76 20.62 20.81 66.10
C LYS A 76 20.42 21.50 67.45
N ASP A 77 19.23 22.03 67.73
CA ASP A 77 18.93 22.53 69.07
C ASP A 77 18.30 21.42 69.94
N SER A 78 19.18 20.75 70.69
CA SER A 78 18.86 19.65 71.61
C SER A 78 18.07 20.08 72.85
N LYS A 79 18.04 21.38 73.19
CA LYS A 79 17.42 21.89 74.43
C LYS A 79 15.88 21.90 74.43
N PHE A 80 15.23 21.76 73.27
CA PHE A 80 13.76 21.76 73.15
C PHE A 80 13.21 20.49 72.50
N ALA A 81 14.00 19.41 72.44
CA ALA A 81 13.65 18.18 71.72
C ALA A 81 12.35 17.54 72.25
N PHE A 82 12.16 17.48 73.57
CA PHE A 82 10.96 16.92 74.17
C PHE A 82 9.71 17.79 73.96
N ALA A 83 9.81 19.12 74.09
CA ALA A 83 8.70 20.03 73.80
C ALA A 83 8.26 19.97 72.33
N LYS A 84 9.24 19.85 71.42
CA LYS A 84 9.00 19.62 69.99
C LYS A 84 8.37 18.25 69.73
N ALA A 85 8.73 17.22 70.49
CA ALA A 85 8.13 15.89 70.40
C ALA A 85 6.64 15.90 70.78
N THR A 86 6.25 16.66 71.80
CA THR A 86 4.86 16.78 72.23
C THR A 86 4.00 17.56 71.24
N GLN A 87 4.59 18.51 70.50
CA GLN A 87 3.90 19.27 69.44
C GLN A 87 3.90 18.55 68.09
N LEU A 88 4.77 17.56 67.90
CA LEU A 88 4.92 16.78 66.67
C LEU A 88 3.61 16.19 66.12
N PRO A 89 2.71 15.61 66.95
CA PRO A 89 1.45 15.05 66.46
C PRO A 89 0.57 16.11 65.76
N SER A 90 0.45 17.29 66.37
CA SER A 90 -0.33 18.40 65.79
C SER A 90 0.25 18.93 64.47
N ILE A 91 1.59 18.97 64.37
CA ILE A 91 2.28 19.39 63.14
C ILE A 91 2.08 18.34 62.04
N ILE A 92 2.22 17.05 62.37
CA ILE A 92 1.99 15.94 61.42
C ILE A 92 0.54 15.91 60.96
N GLU A 93 -0.43 16.16 61.84
CA GLU A 93 -1.84 16.25 61.47
C GLU A 93 -2.12 17.42 60.52
N ALA A 94 -1.58 18.61 60.82
CA ALA A 94 -1.68 19.77 59.92
C ALA A 94 -1.04 19.49 58.56
N GLU A 95 0.14 18.85 58.53
CA GLU A 95 0.81 18.47 57.29
C GLU A 95 0.06 17.40 56.50
N LYS A 96 -0.54 16.42 57.19
CA LYS A 96 -1.38 15.41 56.57
C LYS A 96 -2.60 16.05 55.91
N LEU A 97 -3.22 17.05 56.54
CA LEU A 97 -4.33 17.80 55.97
C LEU A 97 -3.87 18.64 54.77
N CYS A 98 -2.74 19.36 54.87
CA CYS A 98 -2.15 20.08 53.74
C CYS A 98 -1.84 19.12 52.57
N LEU A 99 -1.21 17.98 52.83
CA LEU A 99 -0.93 16.97 51.81
C LEU A 99 -2.19 16.36 51.19
N GLN A 100 -3.28 16.24 51.96
CA GLN A 100 -4.56 15.77 51.41
C GLN A 100 -5.18 16.82 50.47
N GLU A 101 -5.09 18.11 50.80
CA GLU A 101 -5.57 19.18 49.94
C GLU A 101 -4.70 19.34 48.69
N ASP A 102 -3.37 19.30 48.85
CA ASP A 102 -2.39 19.27 47.77
C ASP A 102 -2.55 18.06 46.86
N LYS A 103 -3.10 16.94 47.35
CA LYS A 103 -3.45 15.77 46.51
C LYS A 103 -4.76 15.96 45.73
N LYS A 104 -5.68 16.80 46.20
CA LYS A 104 -6.95 17.08 45.50
C LYS A 104 -6.77 18.10 44.37
N GLN A 105 -5.97 19.13 44.57
CA GLN A 105 -5.67 20.14 43.53
C GLN A 105 -5.19 19.57 42.18
N PRO A 106 -4.20 18.65 42.11
CA PRO A 106 -3.75 18.09 40.84
C PRO A 106 -4.81 17.21 40.18
N ARG A 107 -5.74 16.62 40.94
CA ARG A 107 -6.88 15.90 40.36
C ARG A 107 -7.83 16.87 39.66
N ALA A 108 -8.19 17.97 40.31
CA ALA A 108 -9.02 19.01 39.70
C ALA A 108 -8.35 19.61 38.45
N HIS A 109 -7.05 19.91 38.52
CA HIS A 109 -6.29 20.40 37.37
C HIS A 109 -6.18 19.38 36.23
N ARG A 110 -6.01 18.09 36.52
CA ARG A 110 -6.02 17.03 35.50
C ARG A 110 -7.37 16.93 34.81
N MET A 111 -8.47 16.98 35.56
CA MET A 111 -9.82 16.96 34.99
C MET A 111 -10.08 18.18 34.11
N SER A 112 -9.70 19.38 34.56
CA SER A 112 -9.83 20.60 33.76
C SER A 112 -9.03 20.54 32.46
N LYS A 113 -7.77 20.10 32.51
CA LYS A 113 -6.94 19.89 31.31
C LYS A 113 -7.56 18.86 30.36
N SER A 114 -8.08 17.76 30.89
CA SER A 114 -8.77 16.73 30.10
C SER A 114 -9.97 17.32 29.37
N THR A 115 -10.79 18.13 30.05
CA THR A 115 -11.96 18.77 29.41
C THR A 115 -11.54 19.76 28.32
N GLN A 116 -10.48 20.54 28.55
CA GLN A 116 -9.93 21.46 27.54
C GLN A 116 -9.38 20.69 26.33
N HIS A 117 -8.64 19.60 26.55
CA HIS A 117 -8.12 18.76 25.46
C HIS A 117 -9.25 18.18 24.59
N VAL A 118 -10.34 17.71 25.21
CA VAL A 118 -11.50 17.21 24.48
C VAL A 118 -12.14 18.33 23.63
N GLN A 119 -12.25 19.55 24.17
CA GLN A 119 -12.79 20.70 23.42
C GLN A 119 -11.90 21.10 22.24
N TYR A 120 -10.58 21.17 22.44
CA TYR A 120 -9.64 21.47 21.36
C TYR A 120 -9.68 20.40 20.28
N TYR A 121 -9.66 19.13 20.68
CA TYR A 121 -9.73 18.01 19.74
C TYR A 121 -11.03 18.03 18.95
N GLN A 122 -12.17 18.26 19.60
CA GLN A 122 -13.46 18.37 18.94
C GLN A 122 -13.51 19.55 17.96
N THR A 123 -12.89 20.69 18.30
CA THR A 123 -12.79 21.84 17.40
C THR A 123 -11.93 21.52 16.18
N LEU A 124 -10.81 20.82 16.39
CA LEU A 124 -9.91 20.40 15.31
C LEU A 124 -10.62 19.41 14.36
N VAL A 125 -11.33 18.43 14.90
CA VAL A 125 -12.14 17.50 14.09
C VAL A 125 -13.18 18.24 13.27
N ARG A 126 -13.95 19.17 13.87
CA ARG A 126 -14.91 20.00 13.12
C ARG A 126 -14.25 20.81 12.01
N SER A 127 -13.06 21.38 12.25
CA SER A 127 -12.34 22.14 11.22
C SER A 127 -11.87 21.26 10.06
N LEU A 128 -11.53 20.00 10.36
CA LEU A 128 -11.13 19.01 9.36
C LEU A 128 -12.35 18.57 8.54
N GLU A 129 -13.48 18.27 9.18
CA GLU A 129 -14.75 17.95 8.51
C GLU A 129 -15.21 19.08 7.58
N VAL A 130 -15.08 20.34 8.00
CA VAL A 130 -15.41 21.49 7.15
C VAL A 130 -14.46 21.57 5.96
N SER A 131 -13.16 21.33 6.16
CA SER A 131 -12.18 21.33 5.08
C SER A 131 -12.43 20.19 4.09
N GLU A 132 -12.80 19.01 4.59
CA GLU A 132 -13.18 17.86 3.79
C GLU A 132 -14.41 18.15 2.93
N LYS A 133 -15.47 18.72 3.53
CA LYS A 133 -16.66 19.17 2.78
C LYS A 133 -16.31 20.22 1.74
N LEU A 134 -15.46 21.19 2.07
CA LEU A 134 -15.03 22.21 1.11
C LEU A 134 -14.30 21.59 -0.11
N ILE A 135 -13.45 20.59 0.14
CA ILE A 135 -12.71 19.92 -0.94
C ILE A 135 -13.64 19.06 -1.78
N THR A 136 -14.47 18.24 -1.14
CA THR A 136 -15.33 17.26 -1.81
C THR A 136 -16.50 17.93 -2.54
N GLU A 137 -17.21 18.84 -1.89
CA GLU A 137 -18.39 19.49 -2.48
C GLU A 137 -17.98 20.62 -3.42
N TYR A 138 -17.03 21.48 -3.05
CA TYR A 138 -16.75 22.67 -3.87
C TYR A 138 -15.65 22.43 -4.89
N LYS A 139 -14.48 21.94 -4.48
CA LYS A 139 -13.38 21.78 -5.44
C LYS A 139 -13.62 20.65 -6.41
N LEU A 140 -13.98 19.47 -5.90
CA LEU A 140 -14.10 18.28 -6.72
C LEU A 140 -15.35 18.33 -7.62
N GLU A 141 -16.50 18.78 -7.10
CA GLU A 141 -17.71 18.90 -7.92
C GLU A 141 -17.60 20.01 -8.97
N TRP A 142 -17.02 21.17 -8.62
CA TRP A 142 -16.82 22.24 -9.59
C TRP A 142 -15.80 21.86 -10.66
N GLN A 143 -14.71 21.19 -10.27
CA GLN A 143 -13.74 20.66 -11.22
C GLN A 143 -14.39 19.64 -12.16
N LYS A 144 -15.19 18.71 -11.62
CA LYS A 144 -15.94 17.74 -12.45
C LYS A 144 -16.85 18.45 -13.46
N LYS A 145 -17.64 19.44 -13.02
CA LYS A 145 -18.52 20.21 -13.92
C LYS A 145 -17.73 20.98 -14.98
N TYR A 146 -16.60 21.56 -14.59
CA TYR A 146 -15.72 22.26 -15.51
C TYR A 146 -15.13 21.30 -16.56
N ASP A 147 -14.67 20.13 -16.13
CA ASP A 147 -14.12 19.09 -17.00
C ASP A 147 -15.18 18.52 -17.95
N GLU A 148 -16.42 18.33 -17.49
CA GLU A 148 -17.56 17.94 -18.34
C GLU A 148 -17.84 18.99 -19.43
N ILE A 149 -17.98 20.27 -19.06
CA ILE A 149 -18.23 21.35 -20.02
C ILE A 149 -17.09 21.51 -21.02
N THR A 150 -15.84 21.44 -20.55
CA THR A 150 -14.67 21.57 -21.44
C THR A 150 -14.54 20.37 -22.37
N SER A 151 -14.82 19.15 -21.89
CA SER A 151 -14.90 17.95 -22.73
C SER A 151 -15.96 18.10 -23.82
N ASP A 152 -17.18 18.51 -23.47
CA ASP A 152 -18.27 18.69 -24.43
C ASP A 152 -17.93 19.77 -25.46
N TRP A 153 -17.33 20.88 -25.03
CA TRP A 153 -16.88 21.94 -25.93
C TRP A 153 -15.79 21.44 -26.89
N LEU A 154 -14.82 20.66 -26.40
CA LEU A 154 -13.77 20.06 -27.23
C LEU A 154 -14.36 19.05 -28.21
N ALA A 155 -15.29 18.20 -27.76
CA ALA A 155 -15.99 17.25 -28.62
C ALA A 155 -16.74 17.98 -29.75
N ALA A 156 -17.54 19.00 -29.42
CA ALA A 156 -18.25 19.81 -30.40
C ALA A 156 -17.28 20.48 -31.40
N LYS A 157 -16.13 20.97 -30.93
CA LYS A 157 -15.08 21.55 -31.77
C LYS A 157 -14.47 20.52 -32.72
N CYS A 158 -14.19 19.30 -32.25
CA CYS A 158 -13.72 18.19 -33.08
C CYS A 158 -14.76 17.81 -34.15
N HIS A 159 -16.04 17.71 -33.77
CA HIS A 159 -17.12 17.41 -34.71
C HIS A 159 -17.22 18.49 -35.80
N ALA A 160 -17.16 19.76 -35.43
CA ALA A 160 -17.15 20.87 -36.37
C ALA A 160 -15.93 20.81 -37.31
N MET A 161 -14.75 20.44 -36.81
CA MET A 161 -13.55 20.27 -37.63
C MET A 161 -13.68 19.11 -38.61
N CYS A 162 -14.20 17.96 -38.18
CA CYS A 162 -14.49 16.82 -39.07
C CYS A 162 -15.48 17.22 -40.16
N LEU A 163 -16.51 18.00 -39.83
CA LEU A 163 -17.48 18.50 -40.80
C LEU A 163 -16.80 19.44 -41.82
N LYS A 164 -15.95 20.35 -41.37
CA LYS A 164 -15.16 21.24 -42.24
C LYS A 164 -14.28 20.45 -43.20
N ILE A 165 -13.59 19.41 -42.72
CA ILE A 165 -12.77 18.54 -43.57
C ILE A 165 -13.62 17.86 -44.65
N ARG A 166 -14.79 17.32 -44.29
CA ARG A 166 -15.70 16.72 -45.28
C ARG A 166 -16.19 17.73 -46.31
N VAL A 167 -16.51 18.95 -45.91
CA VAL A 167 -16.91 20.01 -46.85
C VAL A 167 -15.77 20.30 -47.82
N LEU A 168 -14.54 20.45 -47.34
CA LEU A 168 -13.36 20.66 -48.19
C LEU A 168 -13.11 19.48 -49.14
N GLN A 169 -13.27 18.25 -48.67
CA GLN A 169 -13.15 17.06 -49.52
C GLN A 169 -14.18 17.07 -50.65
N ASN A 170 -15.45 17.37 -50.33
CA ASN A 170 -16.49 17.47 -51.35
C ASN A 170 -16.24 18.63 -52.32
N GLN A 171 -15.77 19.77 -51.82
CA GLN A 171 -15.39 20.90 -52.66
C GLN A 171 -14.26 20.51 -53.63
N MET A 172 -13.20 19.86 -53.15
CA MET A 172 -12.11 19.37 -54.00
C MET A 172 -12.60 18.39 -55.07
N LEU A 173 -13.56 17.51 -54.73
CA LEU A 173 -14.18 16.60 -55.71
C LEU A 173 -14.98 17.37 -56.77
N CYS A 174 -15.78 18.36 -56.36
CA CYS A 174 -16.52 19.21 -57.29
C CYS A 174 -15.58 20.00 -58.21
N ASP A 175 -14.48 20.53 -57.67
CA ASP A 175 -13.49 21.31 -58.42
C ASP A 175 -12.69 20.42 -59.40
N THR A 176 -12.43 19.17 -59.04
CA THR A 176 -11.70 18.20 -59.89
C THR A 176 -12.60 17.61 -60.98
N TYR A 177 -13.81 17.21 -60.60
CA TYR A 177 -14.79 16.54 -61.47
C TYR A 177 -15.86 17.53 -61.94
N THR A 178 -15.43 18.54 -62.68
CA THR A 178 -16.34 19.42 -63.41
C THR A 178 -17.13 18.62 -64.46
N PRO A 179 -18.35 19.04 -64.83
CA PRO A 179 -19.15 18.34 -65.84
C PRO A 179 -18.40 18.20 -67.17
N GLU A 180 -17.56 19.18 -67.50
CA GLU A 180 -16.67 19.18 -68.66
C GLU A 180 -15.59 18.10 -68.55
N SER A 181 -14.88 18.02 -67.41
CA SER A 181 -13.83 17.02 -67.21
C SER A 181 -14.40 15.59 -67.20
N VAL A 182 -15.59 15.41 -66.59
CA VAL A 182 -16.30 14.12 -66.59
C VAL A 182 -16.75 13.74 -68.01
N CYS A 183 -17.27 14.69 -68.80
CA CYS A 183 -17.64 14.45 -70.19
C CYS A 183 -16.41 14.05 -71.04
N ALA A 184 -15.30 14.77 -70.89
CA ALA A 184 -14.04 14.46 -71.58
C ALA A 184 -13.51 13.07 -71.18
N LEU A 185 -13.47 12.74 -69.89
CA LEU A 185 -13.06 11.43 -69.39
C LEU A 185 -13.97 10.31 -69.94
N LYS A 186 -15.28 10.56 -70.05
CA LYS A 186 -16.23 9.60 -70.63
C LYS A 186 -15.95 9.36 -72.12
N GLN A 187 -15.64 10.41 -72.88
CA GLN A 187 -15.26 10.30 -74.30
C GLN A 187 -13.94 9.54 -74.47
N ILE A 188 -12.93 9.86 -73.65
CA ILE A 188 -11.64 9.15 -73.65
C ILE A 188 -11.87 7.66 -73.35
N ARG A 189 -12.64 7.35 -72.31
CA ARG A 189 -13.00 5.97 -71.95
C ARG A 189 -13.69 5.24 -73.10
N GLN A 190 -14.65 5.87 -73.76
CA GLN A 190 -15.36 5.29 -74.89
C GLN A 190 -14.40 5.02 -76.07
N SER A 191 -13.51 5.97 -76.39
CA SER A 191 -12.49 5.80 -77.44
C SER A 191 -11.53 4.66 -77.14
N LEU A 192 -11.03 4.57 -75.90
CA LEU A 192 -10.18 3.46 -75.45
C LEU A 192 -10.91 2.12 -75.56
N GLN A 193 -12.17 2.04 -75.12
CA GLN A 193 -12.94 0.81 -75.17
C GLN A 193 -13.23 0.37 -76.62
N THR A 194 -13.50 1.30 -77.53
CA THR A 194 -13.64 1.00 -78.97
C THR A 194 -12.34 0.46 -79.53
N LYS A 195 -11.20 1.11 -79.27
CA LYS A 195 -9.88 0.65 -79.71
C LYS A 195 -9.51 -0.73 -79.14
N GLU A 196 -9.83 -0.98 -77.87
CA GLU A 196 -9.62 -2.28 -77.24
C GLU A 196 -10.46 -3.37 -77.93
N ASN A 197 -11.72 -3.07 -78.25
CA ASN A 197 -12.57 -4.01 -78.96
C ASN A 197 -12.08 -4.28 -80.39
N ASP A 198 -11.66 -3.25 -81.12
CA ASP A 198 -11.17 -3.39 -82.49
C ASP A 198 -9.83 -4.16 -82.54
N THR A 199 -8.93 -3.89 -81.60
CA THR A 199 -7.69 -4.68 -81.46
C THR A 199 -7.97 -6.13 -81.08
N LYS A 200 -8.96 -6.40 -80.21
CA LYS A 200 -9.41 -7.79 -79.92
C LYS A 200 -9.99 -8.48 -81.15
N LYS A 201 -10.80 -7.79 -81.95
CA LYS A 201 -11.34 -8.32 -83.22
C LYS A 201 -10.22 -8.62 -84.21
N GLU A 202 -9.26 -7.71 -84.35
CA GLU A 202 -8.13 -7.89 -85.27
C GLU A 202 -7.22 -9.03 -84.81
N LEU A 203 -6.93 -9.11 -83.51
CA LEU A 203 -6.21 -10.24 -82.92
C LEU A 203 -6.94 -11.56 -83.22
N HIS A 204 -8.26 -11.58 -83.07
CA HIS A 204 -9.07 -12.77 -83.36
C HIS A 204 -9.00 -13.13 -84.85
N ARG A 205 -9.13 -12.14 -85.75
CA ARG A 205 -9.01 -12.32 -87.21
C ARG A 205 -7.65 -12.89 -87.60
N VAL A 206 -6.56 -12.29 -87.11
CA VAL A 206 -5.19 -12.76 -87.38
C VAL A 206 -4.98 -14.17 -86.83
N THR A 207 -5.49 -14.47 -85.64
CA THR A 207 -5.40 -15.81 -85.04
C THR A 207 -6.14 -16.85 -85.87
N GLN A 208 -7.32 -16.52 -86.40
CA GLN A 208 -8.06 -17.40 -87.31
C GLN A 208 -7.31 -17.62 -88.62
N SER A 209 -6.79 -16.55 -89.24
CA SER A 209 -5.98 -16.65 -90.47
C SER A 209 -4.73 -17.51 -90.23
N LEU A 210 -4.04 -17.31 -89.12
CA LEU A 210 -2.88 -18.11 -88.74
C LEU A 210 -3.26 -19.59 -88.57
N LYS A 211 -4.42 -19.89 -87.97
CA LYS A 211 -4.93 -21.25 -87.85
C LYS A 211 -5.25 -21.87 -89.21
N ALA A 212 -5.82 -21.10 -90.14
CA ALA A 212 -6.09 -21.54 -91.51
C ALA A 212 -4.78 -21.85 -92.25
N TYR A 213 -3.80 -20.94 -92.21
CA TYR A 213 -2.46 -21.18 -92.79
C TYR A 213 -1.77 -22.38 -92.18
N LYS A 214 -1.83 -22.53 -90.85
CA LYS A 214 -1.27 -23.70 -90.16
C LYS A 214 -1.93 -25.00 -90.66
N SER A 215 -3.25 -25.00 -90.86
CA SER A 215 -3.97 -26.17 -91.37
C SER A 215 -3.58 -26.53 -92.81
N ILE A 216 -3.30 -25.52 -93.66
CA ILE A 216 -2.80 -25.74 -95.03
C ILE A 216 -1.34 -26.24 -95.01
N GLY A 217 -0.51 -25.71 -94.10
CA GLY A 217 0.88 -26.13 -93.94
C GLY A 217 1.06 -27.57 -93.46
N MET A 218 0.04 -28.18 -92.84
CA MET A 218 0.08 -29.55 -92.30
C MET A 218 0.20 -30.67 -93.35
N GLY A 219 0.25 -30.36 -94.65
CA GLY A 219 0.61 -31.32 -95.71
C GLY A 219 1.71 -30.83 -96.64
N PHE A 220 2.30 -29.65 -96.35
CA PHE A 220 3.38 -29.11 -97.15
C PHE A 220 4.70 -29.84 -96.89
N ASP A 221 4.95 -30.28 -95.67
CA ASP A 221 6.14 -31.07 -95.30
C ASP A 221 6.18 -32.40 -96.07
N ASP A 222 5.04 -33.10 -96.17
CA ASP A 222 4.92 -34.34 -96.95
C ASP A 222 5.17 -34.10 -98.46
N LEU A 223 4.65 -33.00 -99.00
CA LEU A 223 4.87 -32.63 -100.41
C LEU A 223 6.33 -32.27 -100.68
N VAL A 224 6.99 -31.55 -99.75
CA VAL A 224 8.42 -31.22 -99.84
C VAL A 224 9.27 -32.48 -99.75
N GLN A 225 8.89 -33.45 -98.92
CA GLN A 225 9.56 -34.74 -98.83
C GLN A 225 9.42 -35.54 -100.13
N LEU A 226 8.21 -35.65 -100.69
CA LEU A 226 7.97 -36.30 -101.98
C LEU A 226 8.76 -35.63 -103.12
N TYR A 227 8.82 -34.30 -103.14
CA TYR A 227 9.61 -33.57 -104.13
C TYR A 227 11.11 -33.81 -103.97
N SER A 228 11.61 -33.86 -102.74
CA SER A 228 13.01 -34.20 -102.43
C SER A 228 13.36 -35.60 -102.91
N ASP A 229 12.50 -36.58 -102.67
CA ASP A 229 12.69 -37.98 -103.10
C ASP A 229 12.73 -38.10 -104.62
N ILE A 230 11.80 -37.44 -105.32
CA ILE A 230 11.79 -37.40 -106.79
C ILE A 230 13.05 -36.72 -107.33
N THR A 231 13.49 -35.62 -106.71
CA THR A 231 14.70 -34.91 -107.13
C THR A 231 15.94 -35.78 -106.94
N ALA A 232 16.03 -36.50 -105.82
CA ALA A 232 17.10 -37.46 -105.56
C ALA A 232 17.10 -38.61 -106.59
N GLU A 233 15.92 -39.13 -106.94
CA GLU A 233 15.79 -40.17 -107.97
C GLU A 233 16.15 -39.66 -109.37
N ILE A 234 15.78 -38.41 -109.70
CA ILE A 234 16.18 -37.75 -110.95
C ILE A 234 17.70 -37.58 -110.98
N ASP A 235 18.32 -37.13 -109.89
CA ASP A 235 19.76 -36.95 -109.84
C ASP A 235 20.52 -38.28 -109.85
N ASN A 236 19.98 -39.33 -109.22
CA ASN A 236 20.50 -40.70 -109.33
C ASN A 236 20.42 -41.21 -110.79
N LYS A 237 19.29 -41.04 -111.48
CA LYS A 237 19.14 -41.39 -112.89
C LYS A 237 20.05 -40.58 -113.81
N LYS A 238 20.19 -39.28 -113.55
CA LYS A 238 21.16 -38.43 -114.27
C LYS A 238 22.58 -38.94 -114.03
N TRP A 239 22.94 -39.23 -112.79
CA TRP A 239 24.24 -39.79 -112.42
C TRP A 239 24.50 -41.09 -113.17
N ALA A 240 23.56 -42.04 -113.16
CA ALA A 240 23.64 -43.30 -113.90
C ALA A 240 23.79 -43.08 -115.42
N LEU A 241 23.09 -42.09 -116.01
CA LEU A 241 23.26 -41.74 -117.43
C LEU A 241 24.63 -41.10 -117.73
N THR A 242 25.19 -40.29 -116.82
CA THR A 242 26.57 -39.78 -116.94
C THR A 242 27.60 -40.89 -116.85
N GLU A 243 27.38 -41.88 -115.97
CA GLU A 243 28.28 -43.00 -115.76
C GLU A 243 28.23 -43.97 -116.94
N LEU A 244 27.03 -44.28 -117.46
CA LEU A 244 26.88 -45.09 -118.69
C LEU A 244 27.54 -44.40 -119.89
N ARG A 245 27.44 -43.07 -119.97
CA ARG A 245 28.14 -42.27 -120.99
C ARG A 245 29.66 -42.24 -120.76
N HIS A 246 30.14 -42.40 -119.53
CA HIS A 246 31.56 -42.54 -119.23
C HIS A 246 32.06 -43.96 -119.53
N SER A 247 31.27 -45.01 -119.28
CA SER A 247 31.65 -46.39 -119.61
C SER A 247 31.68 -46.64 -121.13
N ASP A 248 30.71 -46.11 -121.89
CA ASP A 248 30.72 -46.18 -123.37
C ASP A 248 31.95 -45.45 -123.97
N ASN A 249 32.44 -44.39 -123.33
CA ASN A 249 33.65 -43.70 -123.77
C ASN A 249 34.96 -44.37 -123.31
N ASN A 250 34.90 -45.26 -122.30
CA ASN A 250 36.09 -45.95 -121.78
C ASN A 250 36.41 -47.23 -122.58
N ASP A 251 35.40 -47.91 -123.13
CA ASP A 251 35.62 -49.03 -124.06
C ASP A 251 36.24 -48.59 -125.40
N LEU A 252 36.10 -47.30 -125.77
CA LEU A 252 36.78 -46.72 -126.94
C LEU A 252 38.23 -46.28 -126.66
N ASN A 253 38.65 -46.19 -125.40
CA ASN A 253 39.98 -45.67 -125.03
C ASN A 253 41.06 -46.77 -124.88
N ASP A 254 40.70 -48.06 -124.90
CA ASP A 254 41.65 -49.18 -124.78
C ASP A 254 42.08 -49.79 -126.14
N LEU A 255 41.60 -49.24 -127.27
CA LEU A 255 41.91 -49.72 -128.62
C LEU A 255 43.00 -48.91 -129.37
N TRP A 256 43.65 -47.96 -128.70
CA TRP A 256 44.78 -47.18 -129.26
C TRP A 256 46.02 -47.16 -128.35
N LYS A 257 46.52 -48.35 -127.99
CA LYS A 257 47.89 -48.55 -127.53
C LYS A 257 48.64 -49.52 -128.45
#